data_AF-A0A829W127-F1
#
_entry.id   AF-A0A829W127-F1
#
_cell.length_a   1.000
_cell.length_b   1.000
_cell.length_c   1.000
_cell.angle_alpha   90.00
_cell.angle_beta   90.00
_cell.angle_gamma   90.00
#
_symmetry.space_group_name_H-M   'P 1'
#
loop_
_entity.id
_entity.type
_entity.pdbx_description
1 polymer ?
#
loop_
_entity_poly.entity_id
_entity_poly.type
_entity_poly.pdbx_seq_one_letter_code
_entity_poly.pdbx_strand_id
1 'polypeptide(L)'
;MSITEVVNISEYKLKSPYNRERLLKIYSESVKYGLIALPEKDWLALVKRDIIKPDTMLSQITMLKKEAVLKVHRYKISTLTDGRVGTYIPDDSKANHRRNVKASTYDVMIEQLFDFYYPEGYADEETDKNNLRLCDIFDNWLDYKCKKNGNKEETKKQNRKSYSKYVVGRKIATMPLKDITTIDIEEWRV
;
A
#
# COMPACT_ATOMS: atom_id res chain seq x y z
N MET A 1 -46.59 -32.37 14.72
CA MET A 1 -45.25 -32.89 14.39
C MET A 1 -44.25 -31.77 14.61
N SER A 2 -43.51 -31.82 15.71
CA SER A 2 -42.45 -30.86 16.02
C SER A 2 -41.13 -31.45 15.53
N ILE A 3 -40.50 -30.82 14.55
CA ILE A 3 -39.15 -31.19 14.12
C ILE A 3 -38.23 -30.07 14.61
N THR A 4 -37.83 -30.17 15.87
CA THR A 4 -36.69 -29.44 16.42
C THR A 4 -35.52 -30.41 16.43
N GLU A 5 -34.96 -30.68 15.24
CA GLU A 5 -33.63 -31.25 15.16
C GLU A 5 -32.65 -30.15 15.54
N VAL A 6 -32.25 -30.16 16.82
CA VAL A 6 -31.11 -29.39 17.31
C VAL A 6 -29.87 -29.95 16.62
N VAL A 7 -29.48 -29.31 15.51
CA VAL A 7 -28.24 -29.63 14.82
C VAL A 7 -27.09 -29.34 15.78
N ASN A 8 -26.45 -30.41 16.27
CA ASN A 8 -25.29 -30.32 17.14
C ASN A 8 -24.10 -29.78 16.33
N ILE A 9 -23.70 -28.54 16.62
CA ILE A 9 -22.73 -27.73 15.86
C ILE A 9 -21.27 -28.22 16.06
N SER A 10 -21.04 -29.21 16.93
CA SER A 10 -19.68 -29.61 17.33
C SER A 10 -18.94 -30.59 16.39
N GLU A 11 -19.62 -31.23 15.43
CA GLU A 11 -19.01 -32.31 14.64
C GLU A 11 -18.72 -31.99 13.16
N TYR A 12 -19.01 -30.78 12.67
CA TYR A 12 -18.73 -30.45 11.27
C TYR A 12 -17.26 -30.08 11.04
N LYS A 13 -16.45 -31.09 10.71
CA LYS A 13 -15.06 -30.95 10.23
C LYS A 13 -15.03 -30.04 8.99
N LEU A 14 -14.16 -29.03 9.03
CA LEU A 14 -13.87 -28.13 7.91
C LEU A 14 -13.47 -28.95 6.67
N LYS A 15 -14.37 -29.10 5.68
CA LYS A 15 -14.05 -29.63 4.35
C LYS A 15 -13.38 -28.58 3.44
N SER A 16 -12.57 -27.70 4.02
CA SER A 16 -11.99 -26.57 3.31
C SER A 16 -10.51 -26.86 3.05
N PRO A 17 -9.99 -26.76 1.81
CA PRO A 17 -8.58 -27.02 1.49
C PRO A 17 -7.61 -25.98 2.09
N TYR A 18 -8.12 -25.01 2.84
CA TYR A 18 -7.38 -23.92 3.46
C TYR A 18 -7.18 -24.21 4.95
N ASN A 19 -5.95 -24.02 5.43
CA ASN A 19 -5.70 -23.96 6.87
C ASN A 19 -6.26 -22.65 7.45
N ARG A 20 -6.47 -22.62 8.77
CA ARG A 20 -7.06 -21.47 9.48
C ARG A 20 -6.27 -20.17 9.24
N GLU A 21 -4.95 -20.26 9.25
CA GLU A 21 -4.05 -19.12 9.05
C GLU A 21 -4.25 -18.46 7.67
N ARG A 22 -4.31 -19.26 6.61
CA ARG A 22 -4.57 -18.77 5.25
C ARG A 22 -5.93 -18.08 5.14
N LEU A 23 -6.96 -18.64 5.78
CA LEU A 23 -8.29 -18.03 5.80
C LEU A 23 -8.30 -16.69 6.55
N LEU A 24 -7.62 -16.60 7.68
CA LEU A 24 -7.51 -15.35 8.44
C LEU A 24 -6.76 -14.28 7.65
N LYS A 25 -5.69 -14.65 6.95
CA LYS A 25 -4.98 -13.73 6.06
C LYS A 25 -5.91 -13.18 4.98
N ILE A 26 -6.61 -14.06 4.25
CA ILE A 26 -7.55 -13.65 3.20
C ILE A 26 -8.65 -12.75 3.76
N TYR A 27 -9.22 -13.09 4.93
CA TYR A 27 -10.20 -12.24 5.59
C TYR A 27 -9.63 -10.86 5.91
N SER A 28 -8.45 -10.79 6.54
CA SER A 28 -7.80 -9.52 6.90
C SER A 28 -7.53 -8.62 5.70
N GLU A 29 -7.05 -9.18 4.58
CA GLU A 29 -6.82 -8.43 3.35
C GLU A 29 -8.16 -8.03 2.70
N SER A 30 -9.17 -8.90 2.72
CA SER A 30 -10.50 -8.58 2.18
C SER A 30 -11.16 -7.41 2.92
N VAL A 31 -11.01 -7.36 4.25
CA VAL A 31 -11.47 -6.22 5.06
C VAL A 31 -10.65 -4.96 4.73
N LYS A 32 -9.32 -5.07 4.69
CA LYS A 32 -8.41 -3.96 4.38
C LYS A 32 -8.74 -3.30 3.04
N TYR A 33 -9.11 -4.08 2.02
CA TYR A 33 -9.45 -3.57 0.69
C TYR A 33 -10.95 -3.35 0.50
N GLY A 34 -11.76 -3.35 1.57
CA GLY A 34 -13.18 -3.02 1.52
C GLY A 34 -14.06 -4.02 0.75
N LEU A 35 -13.58 -5.24 0.51
CA LEU A 35 -14.31 -6.28 -0.21
C LEU A 35 -15.37 -6.97 0.67
N ILE A 36 -15.22 -6.87 1.99
CA ILE A 36 -16.13 -7.46 2.98
C ILE A 36 -16.28 -6.52 4.17
N ALA A 37 -17.51 -6.37 4.67
CA ALA A 37 -17.82 -5.62 5.89
C ALA A 37 -18.42 -6.51 7.01
N LEU A 38 -18.35 -7.84 6.81
CA LEU A 38 -18.90 -8.81 7.75
C LEU A 38 -17.91 -9.13 8.87
N PRO A 39 -18.39 -9.38 10.11
CA PRO A 39 -17.54 -9.93 11.16
C PRO A 39 -16.92 -11.27 10.75
N GLU A 40 -15.71 -11.55 11.25
CA GLU A 40 -14.94 -12.77 10.94
C GLU A 40 -15.77 -14.05 11.10
N LYS A 41 -16.55 -14.14 12.19
CA LYS A 41 -17.40 -15.29 12.50
C LYS A 41 -18.41 -15.57 11.39
N ASP A 42 -19.05 -14.52 10.87
CA ASP A 42 -20.08 -14.63 9.83
C ASP A 42 -19.44 -14.92 8.48
N TRP A 43 -18.31 -14.29 8.17
CA TRP A 43 -17.52 -14.60 6.98
C TRP A 43 -17.10 -16.07 6.94
N LEU A 44 -16.55 -16.59 8.05
CA LEU A 44 -16.17 -18.01 8.17
C LEU A 44 -17.38 -18.95 8.01
N ALA A 45 -18.55 -18.56 8.50
CA ALA A 45 -19.77 -19.34 8.34
C ALA A 45 -20.22 -19.40 6.87
N LEU A 46 -20.06 -18.32 6.10
CA LEU A 46 -20.38 -18.28 4.67
C LEU A 46 -19.36 -19.05 3.82
N VAL A 47 -18.07 -19.00 4.17
CA VAL A 47 -17.01 -19.83 3.56
C VAL A 47 -17.30 -21.31 3.79
N LYS A 48 -17.69 -21.70 5.01
CA LYS A 48 -18.06 -23.09 5.34
C LYS A 48 -19.27 -23.60 4.56
N ARG A 49 -20.17 -22.71 4.15
CA ARG A 49 -21.37 -23.02 3.35
C ARG A 49 -21.12 -22.94 1.84
N ASP A 50 -19.86 -22.75 1.41
CA ASP A 50 -19.46 -22.57 0.01
C ASP A 50 -20.16 -21.38 -0.70
N ILE A 51 -20.65 -20.41 0.08
CA ILE A 51 -21.26 -19.19 -0.44
C ILE A 51 -20.18 -18.19 -0.84
N ILE A 52 -19.13 -18.06 -0.02
CA ILE A 52 -17.94 -17.25 -0.31
C ILE A 52 -16.79 -18.18 -0.67
N LYS A 53 -16.18 -17.93 -1.83
CA LYS A 53 -14.99 -18.65 -2.32
C LYS A 53 -13.73 -17.84 -2.02
N PRO A 54 -12.84 -18.28 -1.12
CA PRO A 54 -11.64 -17.52 -0.75
C PRO A 54 -10.71 -17.22 -1.94
N ASP A 55 -10.56 -18.15 -2.89
CA ASP A 55 -9.74 -17.91 -4.10
C ASP A 55 -10.30 -16.77 -4.98
N THR A 56 -11.63 -16.59 -5.02
CA THR A 56 -12.25 -15.47 -5.74
C THR A 56 -11.89 -14.13 -5.09
N MET A 57 -11.94 -14.07 -3.75
CA MET A 57 -11.53 -12.88 -3.00
C MET A 57 -10.05 -12.56 -3.23
N LEU A 58 -9.18 -13.58 -3.18
CA LEU A 58 -7.76 -13.43 -3.46
C LEU A 58 -7.51 -12.87 -4.87
N SER A 59 -8.22 -13.39 -5.87
CA SER A 59 -8.13 -12.91 -7.25
C SER A 59 -8.52 -11.42 -7.37
N GLN A 60 -9.58 -11.01 -6.67
CA GLN A 60 -10.00 -9.61 -6.63
C GLN A 60 -8.95 -8.70 -5.95
N ILE A 61 -8.36 -9.15 -4.84
CA ILE A 61 -7.28 -8.43 -4.16
C ILE A 61 -6.08 -8.26 -5.09
N THR A 62 -5.66 -9.34 -5.78
CA THR A 62 -4.54 -9.27 -6.74
C THR A 62 -4.84 -8.31 -7.89
N MET A 63 -6.09 -8.27 -8.39
CA MET A 63 -6.49 -7.30 -9.40
C MET A 63 -6.39 -5.85 -8.91
N LEU A 64 -6.87 -5.55 -7.70
CA LEU A 64 -6.77 -4.22 -7.10
C LEU A 64 -5.32 -3.77 -6.93
N LYS A 65 -4.46 -4.65 -6.40
CA LYS A 65 -3.02 -4.38 -6.26
C LYS A 65 -2.38 -4.10 -7.61
N LYS A 66 -2.72 -4.90 -8.62
CA LYS A 66 -2.24 -4.71 -9.99
C LYS A 66 -2.65 -3.35 -10.56
N GLU A 67 -3.91 -2.97 -10.43
CA GLU A 67 -4.39 -1.66 -10.88
C GLU A 67 -3.67 -0.50 -10.20
N ALA A 68 -3.48 -0.59 -8.88
CA ALA A 68 -2.74 0.41 -8.12
C ALA A 68 -1.29 0.55 -8.59
N VAL A 69 -0.57 -0.58 -8.74
CA VAL A 69 0.81 -0.60 -9.25
C VAL A 69 0.88 -0.01 -10.66
N LEU A 70 0.01 -0.42 -11.57
CA LEU A 70 0.06 0.04 -12.96
C LEU A 70 -0.24 1.53 -13.12
N LYS A 71 -0.98 2.14 -12.18
CA LYS A 71 -1.20 3.60 -12.15
C LYS A 71 0.08 4.39 -11.84
N VAL A 72 0.95 3.88 -10.96
CA VAL A 72 2.13 4.61 -10.46
C VAL A 72 3.45 4.14 -11.06
N HIS A 73 3.51 2.90 -11.55
CA HIS A 73 4.72 2.29 -12.07
C HIS A 73 5.02 2.75 -13.50
N ARG A 74 6.05 3.58 -13.65
CA ARG A 74 6.43 4.19 -14.94
C ARG A 74 7.23 3.29 -15.88
N TYR A 75 7.76 2.17 -15.41
CA TYR A 75 8.68 1.34 -16.19
C TYR A 75 7.96 0.16 -16.83
N LYS A 76 8.44 -0.28 -18.00
CA LYS A 76 7.89 -1.45 -18.68
C LYS A 76 8.23 -2.71 -17.89
N ILE A 77 7.20 -3.46 -17.52
CA ILE A 77 7.32 -4.82 -17.00
C ILE A 77 7.40 -5.78 -18.18
N SER A 78 8.44 -6.61 -18.22
CA SER A 78 8.68 -7.53 -19.35
C SER A 78 9.22 -8.88 -18.89
N THR A 79 8.85 -9.93 -19.62
CA THR A 79 9.46 -11.25 -19.48
C THR A 79 10.87 -11.23 -20.07
N LEU A 80 11.83 -11.72 -19.29
CA LEU A 80 13.24 -11.87 -19.63
C LEU A 80 13.47 -13.18 -20.37
N THR A 81 14.64 -13.30 -21.01
CA THR A 81 15.03 -14.51 -21.76
C THR A 81 15.13 -15.76 -20.89
N ASP A 82 15.33 -15.60 -19.58
CA ASP A 82 15.38 -16.68 -18.60
C ASP A 82 13.99 -17.05 -18.03
N GLY A 83 12.90 -16.52 -18.60
CA GLY A 83 11.53 -16.79 -18.18
C GLY A 83 11.06 -15.98 -16.96
N ARG A 84 11.95 -15.23 -16.30
CA ARG A 84 11.59 -14.35 -15.18
C ARG A 84 10.92 -13.07 -15.67
N VAL A 85 10.21 -12.38 -14.78
CA VAL A 85 9.67 -11.05 -15.06
C VAL A 85 10.63 -10.00 -14.50
N GLY A 86 10.92 -8.96 -15.28
CA GLY A 86 11.83 -7.88 -14.90
C GLY A 86 11.25 -6.49 -15.16
N THR A 87 11.61 -5.55 -14.30
CA THR A 87 11.35 -4.11 -14.48
C THR A 87 12.40 -3.27 -13.74
N TYR A 88 12.27 -1.95 -13.78
CA TYR A 88 13.07 -1.01 -12.99
C TYR A 88 12.21 -0.32 -11.94
N ILE A 89 12.83 0.11 -10.83
CA ILE A 89 12.22 1.02 -9.86
C ILE A 89 13.17 2.19 -9.57
N PRO A 90 12.65 3.35 -9.15
CA PRO A 90 13.48 4.49 -8.77
C PRO A 90 14.42 4.13 -7.61
N ASP A 91 15.68 4.54 -7.69
CA ASP A 91 16.69 4.33 -6.66
C ASP A 91 17.80 5.38 -6.80
N ASP A 92 17.75 6.41 -5.96
CA ASP A 92 18.70 7.53 -5.98
C ASP A 92 20.10 7.16 -5.49
N SER A 93 20.29 5.97 -4.90
CA SER A 93 21.62 5.47 -4.53
C SER A 93 22.43 5.02 -5.76
N LYS A 94 21.80 4.89 -6.93
CA LYS A 94 22.46 4.45 -8.18
C LYS A 94 22.71 5.63 -9.11
N ALA A 95 23.81 5.58 -9.85
CA ALA A 95 24.19 6.62 -10.82
C ALA A 95 23.10 6.92 -11.87
N ASN A 96 22.26 5.94 -12.19
CA ASN A 96 21.16 6.08 -13.16
C ASN A 96 19.79 6.33 -12.50
N HIS A 97 19.75 6.62 -11.19
CA HIS A 97 18.54 6.84 -10.40
C HIS A 97 17.50 5.71 -10.47
N ARG A 98 17.97 4.48 -10.75
CA ARG A 98 17.11 3.30 -10.89
C ARG A 98 17.86 2.02 -10.58
N ARG A 99 17.14 1.02 -10.07
CA ARG A 99 17.63 -0.36 -9.93
C ARG A 99 16.71 -1.34 -10.65
N ASN A 100 17.29 -2.43 -11.14
CA ASN A 100 16.56 -3.53 -11.76
C ASN A 100 15.97 -4.44 -10.68
N VAL A 101 14.73 -4.89 -10.87
CA VAL A 101 14.04 -5.86 -10.01
C VAL A 101 13.58 -7.01 -10.88
N LYS A 102 13.72 -8.24 -10.36
CA LYS A 102 13.33 -9.47 -11.05
C LYS A 102 12.49 -10.34 -10.12
N ALA A 103 11.47 -10.96 -10.68
CA ALA A 103 10.58 -11.90 -10.01
C ALA A 103 10.40 -13.17 -10.85
N SER A 104 10.00 -14.26 -10.20
CA SER A 104 9.75 -15.55 -10.87
C SER A 104 8.52 -15.49 -11.79
N THR A 105 7.46 -14.81 -11.36
CA THR A 105 6.20 -14.68 -12.10
C THR A 105 5.71 -13.23 -12.12
N TYR A 106 4.72 -12.95 -12.97
CA TYR A 106 4.11 -11.62 -13.05
C TYR A 106 3.40 -11.24 -11.74
N ASP A 107 2.69 -12.16 -11.10
CA ASP A 107 1.98 -11.87 -9.85
C ASP A 107 2.97 -11.57 -8.71
N VAL A 108 4.09 -12.30 -8.64
CA VAL A 108 5.16 -12.00 -7.68
C VAL A 108 5.80 -10.64 -7.97
N MET A 109 5.94 -10.26 -9.24
CA MET A 109 6.38 -8.90 -9.61
C MET A 109 5.40 -7.84 -9.12
N ILE A 110 4.09 -8.05 -9.31
CA ILE A 110 3.07 -7.11 -8.84
C ILE A 110 3.11 -6.97 -7.33
N GLU A 111 3.18 -8.06 -6.57
CA GLU A 111 3.29 -8.01 -5.10
C GLU A 111 4.56 -7.25 -4.66
N GLN A 112 5.73 -7.54 -5.26
CA GLN A 112 6.97 -6.81 -4.94
C GLN A 112 6.88 -5.31 -5.25
N LEU A 113 6.25 -4.95 -6.38
CA LEU A 113 6.03 -3.55 -6.73
C LEU A 113 4.99 -2.90 -5.82
N PHE A 114 3.95 -3.65 -5.44
CA PHE A 114 2.94 -3.17 -4.51
C PHE A 114 3.58 -2.87 -3.15
N ASP A 115 4.39 -3.78 -2.59
CA ASP A 115 5.12 -3.54 -1.34
C ASP A 115 6.12 -2.36 -1.46
N PHE A 116 6.70 -2.14 -2.64
CA PHE A 116 7.60 -1.02 -2.88
C PHE A 116 6.88 0.33 -2.88
N TYR A 117 5.72 0.43 -3.54
CA TYR A 117 4.96 1.68 -3.65
C TYR A 117 4.00 1.90 -2.47
N TYR A 118 3.55 0.82 -1.84
CA TYR A 118 2.54 0.75 -0.80
C TYR A 118 3.03 -0.11 0.39
N PRO A 119 4.18 0.22 1.01
CA PRO A 119 4.74 -0.57 2.11
C PRO A 119 3.78 -0.65 3.30
N GLU A 120 3.99 -1.60 4.21
CA GLU A 120 3.15 -1.75 5.40
C GLU A 120 3.07 -0.43 6.20
N GLY A 121 1.85 0.05 6.45
CA GLY A 121 1.58 1.40 6.97
C GLY A 121 1.20 2.44 5.91
N TYR A 122 1.28 2.10 4.62
CA TYR A 122 0.73 2.89 3.52
C TYR A 122 -0.79 2.76 3.49
N ALA A 123 -1.45 3.87 3.26
CA ALA A 123 -2.83 4.12 3.61
C ALA A 123 -3.62 4.56 2.36
N ASP A 124 -4.86 4.08 2.18
CA ASP A 124 -5.74 4.39 1.03
C ASP A 124 -6.07 5.89 0.92
N GLU A 125 -6.72 6.37 -0.16
CA GLU A 125 -6.94 7.80 -0.46
C GLU A 125 -7.52 8.66 0.70
N GLU A 126 -8.30 8.07 1.61
CA GLU A 126 -8.86 8.78 2.76
C GLU A 126 -7.90 8.79 3.96
N THR A 127 -7.11 7.72 4.09
CA THR A 127 -6.02 7.63 5.05
C THR A 127 -4.76 8.39 4.57
N ASP A 128 -4.60 8.60 3.26
CA ASP A 128 -3.53 9.34 2.59
C ASP A 128 -3.57 10.81 3.02
N LYS A 129 -4.69 11.52 2.88
CA LYS A 129 -4.83 12.92 3.37
C LYS A 129 -4.48 13.10 4.84
N ASN A 130 -4.85 12.10 5.65
CA ASN A 130 -4.63 12.12 7.09
C ASN A 130 -3.19 11.70 7.48
N ASN A 131 -2.48 10.96 6.63
CA ASN A 131 -1.13 10.49 6.92
C ASN A 131 -0.04 11.14 6.05
N LEU A 132 -0.39 12.09 5.16
CA LEU A 132 0.56 12.89 4.39
C LEU A 132 1.59 13.51 5.34
N ARG A 133 2.87 13.40 5.01
CA ARG A 133 3.97 14.04 5.74
C ARG A 133 4.64 15.10 4.88
N LEU A 134 5.39 16.00 5.52
CA LEU A 134 6.17 17.03 4.81
C LEU A 134 7.09 16.44 3.74
N CYS A 135 7.73 15.29 4.02
CA CYS A 135 8.60 14.62 3.06
C CYS A 135 7.89 14.08 1.82
N ASP A 136 6.61 13.74 1.93
CA ASP A 136 5.84 13.16 0.83
C ASP A 136 5.37 14.23 -0.15
N ILE A 137 5.13 15.46 0.33
CA ILE A 137 4.51 16.53 -0.47
C ILE A 137 5.47 17.63 -0.91
N PHE A 138 6.67 17.74 -0.32
CA PHE A 138 7.53 18.91 -0.49
C PHE A 138 7.90 19.18 -1.96
N ASP A 139 8.33 18.15 -2.69
CA ASP A 139 8.79 18.33 -4.07
C ASP A 139 7.64 18.74 -5.01
N ASN A 140 6.47 18.11 -4.85
CA ASN A 140 5.27 18.46 -5.60
C ASN A 140 4.82 19.91 -5.30
N TRP A 141 4.84 20.30 -4.02
CA TRP A 141 4.53 21.66 -3.59
C TRP A 141 5.53 22.69 -4.15
N LEU A 142 6.83 22.38 -4.12
CA LEU A 142 7.87 23.27 -4.60
C LEU A 142 7.74 23.51 -6.11
N ASP A 143 7.47 22.46 -6.88
CA ASP A 143 7.21 22.55 -8.32
C ASP A 143 5.99 23.40 -8.62
N TYR A 144 4.88 23.18 -7.92
CA TYR A 144 3.67 23.99 -8.04
C TYR A 144 3.93 25.46 -7.70
N LYS A 145 4.59 25.73 -6.57
CA LYS A 145 4.93 27.10 -6.12
C LYS A 145 5.78 27.84 -7.14
N CYS A 146 6.80 27.18 -7.70
CA CYS A 146 7.67 27.79 -8.70
C CYS A 146 6.94 28.09 -10.00
N LYS A 147 6.08 27.18 -10.47
CA LYS A 147 5.23 27.42 -11.66
C LYS A 147 4.24 28.56 -11.44
N LYS A 148 3.54 28.56 -10.30
CA LYS A 148 2.52 29.57 -9.96
C LYS A 148 3.11 30.98 -9.87
N ASN A 149 4.29 31.12 -9.28
CA ASN A 149 4.89 32.42 -9.01
C ASN A 149 5.90 32.85 -10.09
N GLY A 150 6.13 32.04 -11.12
CA GLY A 150 7.18 32.30 -12.12
C GLY A 150 8.58 32.38 -11.52
N ASN A 151 8.85 31.59 -10.46
CA ASN A 151 10.14 31.64 -9.77
C ASN A 151 11.25 31.09 -10.68
N LYS A 152 12.43 31.72 -10.60
CA LYS A 152 13.63 31.26 -11.29
C LYS A 152 14.12 29.94 -10.68
N GLU A 153 14.85 29.15 -11.49
CA GLU A 153 15.39 27.86 -11.09
C GLU A 153 16.35 27.95 -9.88
N GLU A 154 17.05 29.09 -9.73
CA GLU A 154 17.92 29.33 -8.58
C GLU A 154 17.14 29.40 -7.26
N THR A 155 15.94 30.00 -7.28
CA THR A 155 15.03 30.05 -6.14
C THR A 155 14.53 28.65 -5.77
N LYS A 156 14.29 27.79 -6.76
CA LYS A 156 13.93 26.39 -6.55
C LYS A 156 15.05 25.62 -5.85
N LYS A 157 16.29 25.76 -6.34
CA LYS A 157 17.48 25.15 -5.72
C LYS A 157 17.69 25.63 -4.29
N GLN A 158 17.53 26.93 -4.03
CA GLN A 158 17.69 27.49 -2.70
C GLN A 158 16.63 26.97 -1.72
N ASN A 159 15.37 26.87 -2.16
CA ASN A 159 14.29 26.28 -1.34
C ASN A 159 14.58 24.81 -1.01
N ARG A 160 15.07 24.03 -1.98
CA ARG A 160 15.48 22.63 -1.75
C ARG A 160 16.65 22.53 -0.77
N LYS A 161 17.64 23.42 -0.86
CA LYS A 161 18.75 23.50 0.12
C LYS A 161 18.24 23.82 1.52
N SER A 162 17.34 24.79 1.67
CA SER A 162 16.73 25.13 2.97
C SER A 162 15.94 23.95 3.54
N TYR A 163 15.15 23.26 2.72
CA TYR A 163 14.44 22.07 3.15
C TYR A 163 15.39 20.95 3.61
N SER A 164 16.46 20.70 2.86
CA SER A 164 17.50 19.74 3.26
C SER A 164 18.15 20.12 4.60
N LYS A 165 18.48 21.40 4.80
CA LYS A 165 19.14 21.88 6.02
C LYS A 165 18.22 21.84 7.25
N TYR A 166 16.97 22.26 7.09
CA TYR A 166 16.09 22.53 8.23
C TYR A 166 15.05 21.44 8.46
N VAL A 167 14.69 20.63 7.46
CA VAL A 167 13.60 19.66 7.59
C VAL A 167 14.13 18.22 7.55
N VAL A 168 14.99 17.89 6.59
CA VAL A 168 15.49 16.51 6.45
C VAL A 168 16.20 16.05 7.73
N GLY A 169 15.83 14.87 8.21
CA GLY A 169 16.37 14.28 9.45
C GLY A 169 15.73 14.78 10.75
N ARG A 170 14.77 15.72 10.69
CA ARG A 170 14.00 16.16 11.86
C ARG A 170 12.64 15.47 11.96
N LYS A 171 12.11 15.37 13.19
CA LYS A 171 10.79 14.77 13.50
C LYS A 171 9.67 15.35 12.63
N ILE A 172 9.70 16.66 12.37
CA ILE A 172 8.70 17.38 11.57
C ILE A 172 8.60 16.87 10.12
N ALA A 173 9.66 16.27 9.58
CA ALA A 173 9.67 15.80 8.18
C ALA A 173 8.83 14.56 7.98
N THR A 174 8.80 13.68 8.98
CA THR A 174 8.19 12.35 8.92
C THR A 174 6.93 12.22 9.78
N MET A 175 6.56 13.27 10.50
CA MET A 175 5.29 13.34 11.21
C MET A 175 4.12 13.56 10.23
N PRO A 176 2.99 12.86 10.40
CA PRO A 176 1.77 13.18 9.66
C PRO A 176 1.35 14.64 9.87
N LEU A 177 1.01 15.33 8.79
CA LEU A 177 0.67 16.76 8.79
C LEU A 177 -0.50 17.08 9.73
N LYS A 178 -1.49 16.18 9.84
CA LYS A 178 -2.65 16.34 10.75
C LYS A 178 -2.24 16.34 12.23
N ASP A 179 -1.12 15.67 12.55
CA ASP A 179 -0.67 15.43 13.92
C ASP A 179 0.36 16.49 14.35
N ILE A 180 0.80 17.37 13.45
CA ILE A 180 1.71 18.47 13.77
C ILE A 180 1.00 19.47 14.68
N THR A 181 1.48 19.57 15.91
CA THR A 181 0.98 20.56 16.88
C THR A 181 1.81 21.84 16.85
N THR A 182 1.32 22.89 17.51
CA THR A 182 2.10 24.14 17.71
C THR A 182 3.41 23.87 18.45
N ILE A 183 3.41 22.94 19.41
CA ILE A 183 4.60 22.57 20.19
C ILE A 183 5.67 21.96 19.27
N ASP A 184 5.28 21.06 18.37
CA ASP A 184 6.22 20.44 17.42
C ASP A 184 6.88 21.48 16.50
N ILE A 185 6.16 22.56 16.14
CA ILE A 185 6.70 23.67 15.33
C ILE A 185 7.66 24.52 16.16
N GLU A 186 7.37 24.79 17.42
CA GLU A 186 8.25 25.54 18.32
C GLU A 186 9.55 24.79 18.62
N GLU A 187 9.47 23.48 18.87
CA GLU A 187 10.63 22.60 19.03
C GLU A 187 11.46 22.54 17.75
N TRP A 188 10.82 22.54 16.59
CA TRP A 188 11.50 22.54 15.30
C TRP A 188 12.26 23.85 15.01
N ARG A 189 11.80 24.98 15.54
CA ARG A 189 12.36 26.32 15.30
C ARG A 189 13.76 26.51 15.92
N VAL A 190 14.13 25.66 16.88
CA VAL A 190 15.43 25.67 17.58
C VAL A 190 16.52 25.04 16.71
#